data_AF-A0A962TM21-F1
#
_entry.id   AF-A0A962TM21-F1
#
_cell.length_a   1.000
_cell.length_b   1.000
_cell.length_c   1.000
_cell.angle_alpha   90.00
_cell.angle_beta   90.00
_cell.angle_gamma   90.00
#
_symmetry.space_group_name_H-M   'P 1'
#
loop_
_entity.id
_entity.type
_entity.pdbx_description
1 polymer ?
#
loop_
_entity_poly.entity_id
_entity_poly.type
_entity_poly.pdbx_seq_one_letter_code
_entity_poly.pdbx_strand_id
1 'polypeptide(L)'
;MTLYEFFELHEDAPVMRAFDALRQALNRHVTQLPVATCSPWTLRLGKGGLKPDGGYYESGEQSLYRHCMEVAVFAAWLFYHAWQAERPPFSSKTEVVAALRTLLAIAFAHDADKLLGARSKSPRLEEVQAVYAQLELGAWTDLTVAELHHAVSLVEKNRGQGQALYSSARIDPVTQKLAELVCEGDNLLSHVARQGGAASAFVELFNRRLAGLHRLYAVPEQPLRLLRVHHHPIVLYRLQNFLGRQMSDGGFYPLVFVRRGAWLELSIAEAMDVAAWLDRFEAYLADSEPSLKVTPTTGAVTWFGVGKAEDLIAAVRNEPRQVPLLLRVAAKDWETVAPLVKFWVMQVGGPFSTTPLKGQRCPVVKASGEIPCDHPFWRAACLAAVLRDRPAAERLLDAQQGIVRASLQQNGIIPADLDRLSLCTVAALQASLSIHIDLPDLLNSVQGEWPRLEVGDPGANAIVQRLRDQVGLGDATPQAPTYLHPTRGGTCLLCGVPTTQVIESNRMKLAGVKASSFSNRIGHTKHLWSEKGDNFVCPSCLKIQGLLLEAYPSLRSTPLLIATPVRH
;
A
#
# COMPACT_ATOMS: atom_id res chain seq x y z
N MET A 1 1.34 -14.69 20.40
CA MET A 1 0.79 -13.54 19.66
C MET A 1 1.94 -12.62 19.40
N THR A 2 2.14 -12.17 18.17
CA THR A 2 3.25 -11.30 17.79
C THR A 2 2.93 -9.84 18.12
N LEU A 3 3.97 -8.99 18.14
CA LEU A 3 3.81 -7.54 18.34
C LEU A 3 3.02 -6.91 17.20
N TYR A 4 3.10 -7.48 15.99
CA TYR A 4 2.29 -7.06 14.86
C TYR A 4 0.82 -7.40 15.08
N GLU A 5 0.47 -8.65 15.39
CA GLU A 5 -0.91 -9.09 15.71
C GLU A 5 -1.52 -8.28 16.86
N PHE A 6 -0.69 -7.75 17.76
CA PHE A 6 -1.11 -6.89 18.86
C PHE A 6 -1.57 -5.49 18.40
N PHE A 7 -0.88 -4.91 17.41
CA PHE A 7 -1.09 -3.55 16.87
C PHE A 7 -1.86 -3.49 15.53
N GLU A 8 -2.06 -4.63 14.87
CA GLU A 8 -2.59 -4.71 13.51
C GLU A 8 -3.93 -4.00 13.32
N LEU A 9 -4.18 -3.48 12.12
CA LEU A 9 -5.40 -2.75 11.75
C LEU A 9 -6.64 -3.65 11.54
N HIS A 10 -6.58 -4.93 11.92
CA HIS A 10 -7.75 -5.81 11.94
C HIS A 10 -8.60 -5.53 13.18
N GLU A 11 -9.93 -5.64 13.03
CA GLU A 11 -10.88 -5.35 14.12
C GLU A 11 -10.65 -6.21 15.37
N ASP A 12 -9.97 -7.36 15.23
CA ASP A 12 -9.70 -8.29 16.32
C ASP A 12 -8.43 -8.02 17.13
N ALA A 13 -7.55 -7.11 16.67
CA ALA A 13 -6.30 -6.81 17.36
C ALA A 13 -6.56 -6.14 18.72
N PRO A 14 -5.89 -6.54 19.82
CA PRO A 14 -6.15 -5.99 21.15
C PRO A 14 -6.09 -4.47 21.24
N VAL A 15 -5.08 -3.84 20.62
CA VAL A 15 -4.96 -2.37 20.60
C VAL A 15 -6.10 -1.73 19.82
N MET A 16 -6.49 -2.29 18.67
CA MET A 16 -7.60 -1.75 17.87
C MET A 16 -8.95 -1.88 18.57
N ARG A 17 -9.21 -3.01 19.23
CA ARG A 17 -10.42 -3.21 20.05
C ARG A 17 -10.51 -2.27 21.24
N ALA A 18 -9.36 -1.96 21.85
CA ALA A 18 -9.28 -0.97 22.92
C ALA A 18 -9.47 0.45 22.38
N PHE A 19 -8.81 0.77 21.26
CA PHE A 19 -8.85 2.08 20.61
C PHE A 19 -10.23 2.41 20.04
N ASP A 20 -11.01 1.43 19.59
CA ASP A 20 -12.29 1.68 18.94
C ASP A 20 -13.26 2.48 19.83
N ALA A 21 -13.30 2.19 21.13
CA ALA A 21 -14.13 2.95 22.07
C ALA A 21 -13.71 4.43 22.14
N LEU A 22 -12.41 4.70 22.25
CA LEU A 22 -11.86 6.06 22.22
C LEU A 22 -12.12 6.76 20.88
N ARG A 23 -11.92 6.05 19.76
CA ARG A 23 -12.20 6.54 18.41
C ARG A 23 -13.66 6.98 18.28
N GLN A 24 -14.59 6.15 18.74
CA GLN A 24 -16.01 6.47 18.72
C GLN A 24 -16.33 7.69 19.59
N ALA A 25 -15.76 7.79 20.79
CA ALA A 25 -15.95 8.94 21.68
C ALA A 25 -15.41 10.25 21.08
N LEU A 26 -14.20 10.22 20.50
CA LEU A 26 -13.61 11.35 19.80
C LEU A 26 -14.46 11.79 18.59
N ASN A 27 -14.96 10.82 17.81
CA ASN A 27 -15.84 11.11 16.68
C ASN A 27 -17.16 11.74 17.15
N ARG A 28 -17.79 11.21 18.21
CA ARG A 28 -19.00 11.81 18.81
C ARG A 28 -18.75 13.24 19.25
N HIS A 29 -17.65 13.49 19.95
CA HIS A 29 -17.26 14.83 20.37
C HIS A 29 -17.13 15.78 19.18
N VAL A 30 -16.42 15.38 18.11
CA VAL A 30 -16.26 16.21 16.90
C VAL A 30 -17.60 16.49 16.23
N THR A 31 -18.52 15.51 16.17
CA THR A 31 -19.85 15.72 15.57
C THR A 31 -20.76 16.64 16.37
N GLN A 32 -20.51 16.81 17.67
CA GLN A 32 -21.26 17.71 18.53
C GLN A 32 -20.73 19.15 18.50
N LEU A 33 -19.55 19.39 17.92
CA LEU A 33 -19.01 20.73 17.74
C LEU A 33 -19.77 21.48 16.64
N PRO A 34 -19.96 22.81 16.77
CA PRO A 34 -20.50 23.61 15.67
C PRO A 34 -19.63 23.47 14.41
N VAL A 35 -20.24 23.52 13.23
CA VAL A 35 -19.59 23.26 11.92
C VAL A 35 -18.33 24.12 11.67
N ALA A 36 -18.26 25.32 12.28
CA ALA A 36 -17.13 26.24 12.14
C ALA A 36 -16.04 26.09 13.23
N THR A 37 -16.19 25.15 14.17
CA THR A 37 -15.31 25.04 15.33
C THR A 37 -14.36 23.85 15.19
N CYS A 38 -13.06 24.13 15.16
CA CYS A 38 -12.05 23.08 15.21
C CYS A 38 -11.94 22.49 16.62
N SER A 39 -11.71 21.18 16.69
CA SER A 39 -11.60 20.46 17.97
C SER A 39 -10.41 20.96 18.81
N PRO A 40 -10.56 21.14 20.14
CA PRO A 40 -9.44 21.47 21.02
C PRO A 40 -8.30 20.45 20.94
N TRP A 41 -8.62 19.18 20.67
CA TRP A 41 -7.65 18.10 20.46
C TRP A 41 -6.68 18.35 19.29
N THR A 42 -7.12 19.09 18.26
CA THR A 42 -6.29 19.43 17.10
C THR A 42 -5.66 20.82 17.21
N LEU A 43 -6.33 21.75 17.90
CA LEU A 43 -5.89 23.13 18.06
C LEU A 43 -4.89 23.34 19.21
N ARG A 44 -5.00 22.58 20.30
CA ARG A 44 -4.12 22.73 21.46
C ARG A 44 -2.83 21.95 21.24
N LEU A 45 -1.73 22.53 21.69
CA LEU A 45 -0.43 21.90 21.74
C LEU A 45 -0.26 21.12 23.04
N GLY A 46 0.63 20.13 23.06
CA GLY A 46 1.04 19.39 24.27
C GLY A 46 1.70 20.25 25.37
N LYS A 47 1.66 21.59 25.26
CA LYS A 47 2.06 22.56 26.30
C LYS A 47 0.96 23.58 26.66
N GLY A 48 -0.26 23.42 26.13
CA GLY A 48 -1.41 24.31 26.40
C GLY A 48 -1.55 25.54 25.48
N GLY A 49 -0.63 25.74 24.53
CA GLY A 49 -0.71 26.81 23.52
C GLY A 49 -1.65 26.48 22.35
N LEU A 50 -2.05 27.49 21.56
CA LEU A 50 -2.74 27.28 20.28
C LEU A 50 -1.72 26.97 19.19
N LYS A 51 -2.06 26.04 18.30
CA LYS A 51 -1.25 25.71 17.12
C LYS A 51 -1.29 26.87 16.11
N PRO A 52 -0.16 27.23 15.46
CA PRO A 52 -0.16 28.22 14.39
C PRO A 52 -1.04 27.78 13.20
N ASP A 53 -1.77 28.72 12.61
CA ASP A 53 -2.63 28.46 11.44
C ASP A 53 -1.80 27.89 10.27
N GLY A 54 -2.31 26.83 9.64
CA GLY A 54 -1.64 26.14 8.51
C GLY A 54 -0.45 25.26 8.90
N GLY A 55 0.04 25.32 10.15
CA GLY A 55 1.28 24.69 10.58
C GLY A 55 1.22 23.19 10.86
N TYR A 56 0.15 22.47 10.50
CA TYR A 56 -0.02 21.08 10.96
C TYR A 56 1.16 20.16 10.57
N TYR A 57 1.72 20.38 9.38
CA TYR A 57 2.82 19.61 8.81
C TYR A 57 4.19 20.30 8.92
N GLU A 58 4.22 21.61 9.20
CA GLU A 58 5.43 22.43 9.20
C GLU A 58 5.93 22.76 10.62
N SER A 59 5.06 22.77 11.64
CA SER A 59 5.47 23.07 13.01
C SER A 59 6.13 21.85 13.67
N GLY A 60 7.29 22.05 14.31
CA GLY A 60 7.87 21.08 15.25
C GLY A 60 6.99 20.82 16.48
N GLU A 61 5.92 21.60 16.66
CA GLU A 61 4.95 21.45 17.75
C GLU A 61 3.79 20.52 17.34
N GLN A 62 3.50 19.52 18.17
CA GLN A 62 2.46 18.52 17.94
C GLN A 62 1.13 18.95 18.57
N SER A 63 0.01 18.59 17.92
CA SER A 63 -1.31 18.74 18.55
C SER A 63 -1.44 17.80 19.75
N LEU A 64 -2.32 18.13 20.69
CA LEU A 64 -2.51 17.34 21.89
C LEU A 64 -2.98 15.91 21.57
N TYR A 65 -3.89 15.75 20.60
CA TYR A 65 -4.26 14.42 20.10
C TYR A 65 -3.03 13.59 19.68
N ARG A 66 -2.13 14.20 18.90
CA ARG A 66 -0.94 13.51 18.40
C ARG A 66 0.00 13.15 19.55
N HIS A 67 0.23 14.07 20.49
CA HIS A 67 1.02 13.80 21.69
C HIS A 67 0.45 12.63 22.50
N CYS A 68 -0.85 12.68 22.86
CA CYS A 68 -1.51 11.61 23.60
C CYS A 68 -1.46 10.26 22.86
N MET A 69 -1.61 10.24 21.54
CA MET A 69 -1.47 9.02 20.74
C MET A 69 -0.04 8.49 20.72
N GLU A 70 0.98 9.34 20.57
CA GLU A 70 2.39 8.92 20.62
C GLU A 70 2.73 8.34 22.01
N VAL A 71 2.25 8.98 23.09
CA VAL A 71 2.39 8.47 24.47
C VAL A 71 1.70 7.11 24.61
N ALA A 72 0.45 7.00 24.18
CA ALA A 72 -0.34 5.78 24.30
C ALA A 72 0.26 4.61 23.51
N VAL A 73 0.72 4.86 22.27
CA VAL A 73 1.33 3.82 21.42
C VAL A 73 2.63 3.32 22.03
N PHE A 74 3.49 4.22 22.52
CA PHE A 74 4.73 3.80 23.18
C PHE A 74 4.45 3.05 24.49
N ALA A 75 3.48 3.50 25.30
CA ALA A 75 3.07 2.81 26.51
C ALA A 75 2.46 1.43 26.22
N ALA A 76 1.63 1.29 25.18
CA ALA A 76 1.08 0.01 24.72
C ALA A 76 2.18 -0.94 24.20
N TRP A 77 3.22 -0.40 23.57
CA TRP A 77 4.38 -1.18 23.14
C TRP A 77 5.17 -1.71 24.34
N LEU A 78 5.41 -0.88 25.36
CA LEU A 78 6.02 -1.33 26.61
C LEU A 78 5.14 -2.35 27.34
N PHE A 79 3.82 -2.12 27.37
CA PHE A 79 2.84 -3.04 27.92
C PHE A 79 2.93 -4.42 27.25
N TYR A 80 3.01 -4.47 25.92
CA TYR A 80 3.12 -5.73 25.19
C TYR A 80 4.32 -6.55 25.68
N HIS A 81 5.50 -5.94 25.74
CA HIS A 81 6.72 -6.66 26.18
C HIS A 81 6.62 -7.09 27.64
N ALA A 82 6.11 -6.23 28.51
CA ALA A 82 5.94 -6.54 29.92
C ALA A 82 4.94 -7.69 30.11
N TRP A 83 3.82 -7.68 29.39
CA TRP A 83 2.82 -8.75 29.41
C TRP A 83 3.34 -10.07 28.82
N GLN A 84 4.09 -10.04 27.71
CA GLN A 84 4.75 -11.26 27.19
C GLN A 84 5.73 -11.87 28.19
N ALA A 85 6.27 -11.06 29.12
CA ALA A 85 7.09 -11.52 30.23
C ALA A 85 6.32 -11.73 31.55
N GLU A 86 4.98 -11.81 31.48
CA GLU A 86 4.05 -12.06 32.61
C GLU A 86 4.09 -10.95 33.69
N ARG A 87 4.26 -9.68 33.29
CA ARG A 87 4.37 -8.51 34.18
C ARG A 87 3.43 -7.36 33.77
N PRO A 88 2.16 -7.32 34.21
CA PRO A 88 1.49 -8.30 35.07
C PRO A 88 0.94 -9.51 34.27
N PRO A 89 0.68 -10.65 34.93
CA PRO A 89 0.10 -11.81 34.27
C PRO A 89 -1.38 -11.53 33.98
N PHE A 90 -1.73 -11.44 32.70
CA PHE A 90 -3.13 -11.45 32.26
C PHE A 90 -3.51 -12.84 31.78
N SER A 91 -4.66 -13.31 32.26
CA SER A 91 -5.15 -14.67 32.02
C SER A 91 -5.99 -14.78 30.75
N SER A 92 -6.44 -13.66 30.18
CA SER A 92 -7.26 -13.63 28.97
C SER A 92 -7.00 -12.41 28.06
N LYS A 93 -7.35 -12.54 26.77
CA LYS A 93 -7.33 -11.41 25.81
C LYS A 93 -8.30 -10.29 26.23
N THR A 94 -9.40 -10.61 26.92
CA THR A 94 -10.37 -9.63 27.38
C THR A 94 -9.78 -8.72 28.46
N GLU A 95 -9.03 -9.29 29.40
CA GLU A 95 -8.31 -8.52 30.42
C GLU A 95 -7.25 -7.61 29.80
N VAL A 96 -6.54 -8.09 28.77
CA VAL A 96 -5.59 -7.28 28.00
C VAL A 96 -6.27 -6.09 27.33
N VAL A 97 -7.42 -6.30 26.69
CA VAL A 97 -8.19 -5.21 26.06
C VAL A 97 -8.69 -4.21 27.12
N ALA A 98 -9.17 -4.68 28.27
CA ALA A 98 -9.58 -3.81 29.37
C ALA A 98 -8.41 -2.97 29.91
N ALA A 99 -7.26 -3.59 30.14
CA ALA A 99 -6.04 -2.89 30.56
C ALA A 99 -5.59 -1.84 29.52
N LEU A 100 -5.67 -2.16 28.23
CA LEU A 100 -5.35 -1.21 27.16
C LEU A 100 -6.33 -0.03 27.09
N ARG A 101 -7.62 -0.26 27.37
CA ARG A 101 -8.60 0.83 27.50
C ARG A 101 -8.25 1.74 28.67
N THR A 102 -7.93 1.18 29.82
CA THR A 102 -7.45 1.94 30.99
C THR A 102 -6.19 2.75 30.65
N LEU A 103 -5.22 2.15 29.95
CA LEU A 103 -4.01 2.83 29.49
C LEU A 103 -4.32 4.00 28.54
N LEU A 104 -5.21 3.80 27.57
CA LEU A 104 -5.66 4.86 26.65
C LEU A 104 -6.35 6.00 27.40
N ALA A 105 -7.21 5.68 28.37
CA ALA A 105 -7.90 6.67 29.19
C ALA A 105 -6.91 7.53 30.00
N ILE A 106 -5.91 6.90 30.65
CA ILE A 106 -4.85 7.62 31.37
C ILE A 106 -4.05 8.50 30.40
N ALA A 107 -3.64 7.97 29.24
CA ALA A 107 -2.87 8.71 28.24
C ALA A 107 -3.63 9.91 27.63
N PHE A 108 -4.95 9.85 27.52
CA PHE A 108 -5.74 10.99 27.02
C PHE A 108 -6.13 11.98 28.12
N ALA A 109 -6.11 11.57 29.39
CA ALA A 109 -6.40 12.44 30.52
C ALA A 109 -5.16 13.07 31.17
N HIS A 110 -3.94 12.57 30.90
CA HIS A 110 -2.73 13.03 31.59
C HIS A 110 -2.40 14.52 31.42
N ASP A 111 -2.89 15.11 30.32
CA ASP A 111 -2.69 16.51 29.93
C ASP A 111 -4.03 17.26 29.84
N ALA A 112 -5.00 16.89 30.68
CA ALA A 112 -6.33 17.49 30.68
C ALA A 112 -6.31 19.03 30.91
N ASP A 113 -5.37 19.54 31.72
CA ASP A 113 -5.13 20.96 31.92
C ASP A 113 -4.83 21.67 30.58
N LYS A 114 -4.01 21.06 29.73
CA LYS A 114 -3.59 21.61 28.43
C LYS A 114 -4.72 21.59 27.41
N LEU A 115 -5.58 20.57 27.43
CA LEU A 115 -6.77 20.53 26.56
C LEU A 115 -7.69 21.71 26.84
N LEU A 116 -7.86 22.05 28.12
CA LEU A 116 -8.70 23.16 28.59
C LEU A 116 -8.00 24.52 28.52
N GLY A 117 -6.77 24.57 28.01
CA GLY A 117 -6.01 25.79 27.77
C GLY A 117 -5.30 26.37 29.00
N ALA A 118 -5.21 25.60 30.09
CA ALA A 118 -4.38 25.96 31.22
C ALA A 118 -2.88 25.75 30.89
N ARG A 119 -2.02 26.56 31.51
CA ARG A 119 -0.56 26.44 31.36
C ARG A 119 0.02 25.63 32.52
N SER A 120 0.43 24.40 32.20
CA SER A 120 1.43 23.56 32.89
C SER A 120 1.31 23.51 34.42
N LYS A 121 0.28 22.82 34.89
CA LYS A 121 0.22 22.26 36.25
C LYS A 121 -0.48 20.91 36.14
N SER A 122 0.07 19.85 36.74
CA SER A 122 -0.61 18.54 36.92
C SER A 122 -2.13 18.70 36.97
N PRO A 123 -2.90 17.94 36.17
CA PRO A 123 -4.34 18.13 36.05
C PRO A 123 -5.06 18.11 37.39
N ARG A 124 -5.94 19.09 37.58
CA ARG A 124 -6.88 19.13 38.70
C ARG A 124 -8.01 18.14 38.48
N LEU A 125 -8.68 17.78 39.58
CA LEU A 125 -9.83 16.86 39.54
C LEU A 125 -10.92 17.34 38.57
N GLU A 126 -11.23 18.64 38.57
CA GLU A 126 -12.22 19.25 37.68
C GLU A 126 -11.85 19.13 36.19
N GLU A 127 -10.55 19.24 35.88
CA GLU A 127 -10.03 19.15 34.51
C GLU A 127 -10.08 17.71 34.02
N VAL A 128 -9.71 16.75 34.87
CA VAL A 128 -9.86 15.31 34.60
C VAL A 128 -11.33 14.94 34.46
N GLN A 129 -12.22 15.48 35.30
CA GLN A 129 -13.66 15.24 35.22
C GLN A 129 -14.25 15.74 33.88
N ALA A 130 -13.80 16.90 33.40
CA ALA A 130 -14.23 17.43 32.11
C ALA A 130 -13.82 16.50 30.94
N VAL A 131 -12.57 16.03 30.92
CA VAL A 131 -12.10 15.06 29.91
C VAL A 131 -12.82 13.73 30.04
N TYR A 132 -13.05 13.26 31.27
CA TYR A 132 -13.79 12.03 31.55
C TYR A 132 -15.19 12.05 30.97
N ALA A 133 -15.91 13.15 31.16
CA ALA A 133 -17.24 13.36 30.60
C ALA A 133 -17.18 13.50 29.07
N GLN A 134 -16.26 14.31 28.56
CA GLN A 134 -16.13 14.59 27.12
C GLN A 134 -15.83 13.34 26.29
N LEU A 135 -15.01 12.43 26.82
CA LEU A 135 -14.66 11.16 26.16
C LEU A 135 -15.51 9.97 26.63
N GLU A 136 -16.53 10.23 27.46
CA GLU A 136 -17.44 9.23 28.01
C GLU A 136 -16.68 8.03 28.62
N LEU A 137 -15.58 8.29 29.35
CA LEU A 137 -14.63 7.26 29.78
C LEU A 137 -15.31 6.18 30.64
N GLY A 138 -16.32 6.54 31.43
CA GLY A 138 -17.09 5.59 32.24
C GLY A 138 -17.97 4.62 31.45
N ALA A 139 -18.17 4.84 30.15
CA ALA A 139 -18.90 3.92 29.30
C ALA A 139 -18.03 2.75 28.79
N TRP A 140 -16.70 2.88 28.87
CA TRP A 140 -15.78 1.92 28.27
C TRP A 140 -14.54 1.60 29.12
N THR A 141 -14.41 2.21 30.29
CA THR A 141 -13.44 1.83 31.33
C THR A 141 -14.16 1.63 32.66
N ASP A 142 -13.57 0.81 33.54
CA ASP A 142 -14.08 0.61 34.91
C ASP A 142 -13.53 1.66 35.89
N LEU A 143 -12.78 2.66 35.41
CA LEU A 143 -12.22 3.70 36.26
C LEU A 143 -13.29 4.72 36.65
N THR A 144 -13.35 5.06 37.93
CA THR A 144 -14.01 6.27 38.41
C THR A 144 -13.17 7.52 38.11
N VAL A 145 -13.80 8.71 38.15
CA VAL A 145 -13.09 9.99 37.98
C VAL A 145 -11.96 10.16 39.00
N ALA A 146 -12.17 9.74 40.25
CA ALA A 146 -11.18 9.86 41.31
C ALA A 146 -9.98 8.92 41.12
N GLU A 147 -10.23 7.69 40.66
CA GLU A 147 -9.17 6.74 40.31
C GLU A 147 -8.38 7.20 39.09
N LEU A 148 -9.05 7.74 38.06
CA LEU A 148 -8.36 8.32 36.90
C LEU A 148 -7.51 9.52 37.30
N HIS A 149 -8.01 10.41 38.16
CA HIS A 149 -7.25 11.55 38.66
C HIS A 149 -6.01 11.12 39.45
N HIS A 150 -6.13 10.07 40.27
CA HIS A 150 -4.99 9.45 40.95
C HIS A 150 -3.97 8.90 39.94
N ALA A 151 -4.42 8.11 38.96
CA ALA A 151 -3.55 7.50 37.95
C ALA A 151 -2.82 8.55 37.10
N VAL A 152 -3.52 9.58 36.63
CA VAL A 152 -2.95 10.72 35.89
C VAL A 152 -1.92 11.48 36.74
N SER A 153 -2.20 11.66 38.03
CA SER A 153 -1.28 12.33 38.95
C SER A 153 0.04 11.57 39.13
N LEU A 154 0.05 10.23 38.94
CA LEU A 154 1.28 9.44 38.94
C LEU A 154 2.13 9.59 37.66
N VAL A 155 1.54 10.08 36.56
CA VAL A 155 2.25 10.33 35.29
C VAL A 155 3.25 11.48 35.44
N GLU A 156 2.96 12.49 36.25
CA GLU A 156 3.89 13.60 36.52
C GLU A 156 4.89 13.28 37.65
N LYS A 157 6.16 12.99 37.28
CA LYS A 157 7.26 12.87 38.26
C LYS A 157 7.48 14.22 38.96
N ASN A 158 7.44 14.22 40.30
CA ASN A 158 7.54 15.35 41.25
C ASN A 158 6.21 16.00 41.70
N ARG A 159 5.50 16.75 40.83
CA ARG A 159 4.36 17.58 41.27
C ARG A 159 3.06 16.78 41.44
N GLY A 160 2.82 15.81 40.57
CA GLY A 160 1.62 14.95 40.63
C GLY A 160 1.70 13.89 41.72
N GLN A 161 2.88 13.39 42.08
CA GLN A 161 3.05 12.44 43.20
C GLN A 161 2.53 12.98 44.53
N GLY A 162 2.70 14.29 44.79
CA GLY A 162 2.07 14.95 45.93
C GLY A 162 0.54 14.89 45.85
N GLN A 163 -0.05 15.23 44.71
CA GLN A 163 -1.50 15.18 44.51
C GLN A 163 -2.07 13.75 44.59
N ALA A 164 -1.34 12.75 44.10
CA ALA A 164 -1.73 11.34 44.20
C ALA A 164 -1.76 10.86 45.66
N LEU A 165 -0.82 11.30 46.50
CA LEU A 165 -0.81 11.00 47.94
C LEU A 165 -2.00 11.64 48.68
N TYR A 166 -2.54 12.75 48.18
CA TYR A 166 -3.71 13.43 48.74
C TYR A 166 -5.03 13.05 48.04
N SER A 167 -4.99 12.18 47.03
CA SER A 167 -6.19 11.63 46.42
C SER A 167 -6.88 10.70 47.42
N SER A 168 -8.20 10.83 47.54
CA SER A 168 -9.03 9.96 48.40
C SER A 168 -9.24 8.56 47.82
N ALA A 169 -8.88 8.34 46.54
CA ALA A 169 -9.02 7.06 45.86
C ALA A 169 -7.68 6.30 45.85
N ARG A 170 -7.74 4.98 46.03
CA ARG A 170 -6.63 4.06 45.80
C ARG A 170 -6.88 3.31 44.50
N ILE A 171 -5.88 3.30 43.62
CA ILE A 171 -5.91 2.49 42.41
C ILE A 171 -5.29 1.12 42.69
N ASP A 172 -5.72 0.11 41.93
CA ASP A 172 -5.16 -1.24 42.02
C ASP A 172 -3.74 -1.31 41.42
N PRO A 173 -2.96 -2.37 41.72
CA PRO A 173 -1.59 -2.52 41.23
C PRO A 173 -1.45 -2.55 39.70
N VAL A 174 -2.46 -3.06 38.98
CA VAL A 174 -2.45 -3.09 37.51
C VAL A 174 -2.60 -1.67 37.00
N THR A 175 -3.61 -0.92 37.48
CA THR A 175 -3.79 0.49 37.10
C THR A 175 -2.57 1.35 37.43
N GLN A 176 -1.93 1.11 38.58
CA GLN A 176 -0.67 1.77 38.92
C GLN A 176 0.42 1.47 37.89
N LYS A 177 0.56 0.20 37.47
CA LYS A 177 1.55 -0.18 36.46
C LYS A 177 1.26 0.45 35.09
N LEU A 178 -0.01 0.56 34.71
CA LEU A 178 -0.43 1.23 33.48
C LEU A 178 -0.08 2.73 33.50
N ALA A 179 -0.27 3.39 34.65
CA ALA A 179 0.14 4.79 34.82
C ALA A 179 1.67 4.96 34.72
N GLU A 180 2.47 4.02 35.25
CA GLU A 180 3.94 4.03 35.08
C GLU A 180 4.36 3.91 33.60
N LEU A 181 3.67 3.08 32.82
CA LEU A 181 3.93 2.93 31.38
C LEU A 181 3.64 4.22 30.62
N VAL A 182 2.52 4.88 30.92
CA VAL A 182 2.17 6.20 30.37
C VAL A 182 3.20 7.25 30.79
N CYS A 183 3.65 7.23 32.05
CA CYS A 183 4.71 8.09 32.56
C CYS A 183 6.01 7.93 31.77
N GLU A 184 6.41 6.71 31.43
CA GLU A 184 7.62 6.50 30.61
C GLU A 184 7.47 7.05 29.19
N GLY A 185 6.29 6.89 28.58
CA GLY A 185 5.97 7.48 27.27
C GLY A 185 6.01 9.00 27.28
N ASP A 186 5.29 9.64 28.20
CA ASP A 186 5.28 11.10 28.31
C ASP A 186 6.69 11.65 28.63
N ASN A 187 7.42 11.01 29.54
CA ASN A 187 8.78 11.41 29.85
C ASN A 187 9.68 11.35 28.62
N LEU A 188 9.66 10.25 27.85
CA LEU A 188 10.49 10.12 26.65
C LEU A 188 10.15 11.22 25.64
N LEU A 189 8.87 11.37 25.30
CA LEU A 189 8.40 12.32 24.28
C LEU A 189 8.59 13.77 24.70
N SER A 190 8.43 14.09 25.99
CA SER A 190 8.76 15.40 26.54
C SER A 190 10.25 15.76 26.38
N HIS A 191 11.17 14.79 26.52
CA HIS A 191 12.60 15.01 26.27
C HIS A 191 12.90 15.17 24.78
N VAL A 192 12.23 14.40 23.92
CA VAL A 192 12.32 14.52 22.46
C VAL A 192 11.84 15.90 22.00
N ALA A 193 10.72 16.38 22.53
CA ALA A 193 10.19 17.71 22.22
C ALA A 193 11.15 18.84 22.64
N ARG A 194 11.88 18.69 23.75
CA ARG A 194 12.93 19.66 24.17
C ARG A 194 14.14 19.67 23.23
N GLN A 195 14.36 18.60 22.47
CA GLN A 195 15.40 18.48 21.45
C GLN A 195 14.87 18.75 20.03
N GLY A 196 13.75 19.47 19.91
CA GLY A 196 13.19 19.89 18.63
C GLY A 196 12.25 18.88 17.96
N GLY A 197 11.87 17.80 18.63
CA GLY A 197 10.84 16.87 18.13
C GLY A 197 11.28 15.99 16.96
N ALA A 198 12.59 15.87 16.73
CA ALA A 198 13.13 15.08 15.63
C ALA A 198 13.10 13.57 15.92
N ALA A 199 12.90 12.77 14.88
CA ALA A 199 12.96 11.30 14.97
C ALA A 199 14.32 10.79 15.47
N SER A 200 15.41 11.49 15.14
CA SER A 200 16.76 11.16 15.62
C SER A 200 16.87 11.28 17.14
N ALA A 201 16.35 12.36 17.72
CA ALA A 201 16.33 12.58 19.17
C ALA A 201 15.55 11.47 19.89
N PHE A 202 14.45 10.98 19.30
CA PHE A 202 13.71 9.83 19.82
C PHE A 202 14.58 8.57 19.87
N VAL A 203 15.22 8.21 18.76
CA VAL A 203 16.07 7.01 18.67
C VAL A 203 17.26 7.10 19.65
N GLU A 204 17.93 8.24 19.73
CA GLU A 204 19.04 8.46 20.66
C GLU A 204 18.61 8.36 22.13
N LEU A 205 17.47 8.94 22.51
CA LEU A 205 16.95 8.86 23.87
C LEU A 205 16.45 7.45 24.21
N PHE A 206 15.81 6.77 23.26
CA PHE A 206 15.40 5.38 23.40
C PHE A 206 16.62 4.48 23.68
N ASN A 207 17.66 4.55 22.84
CA ASN A 207 18.87 3.74 23.00
C ASN A 207 19.57 4.00 24.33
N ARG A 208 19.64 5.26 24.78
CA ARG A 208 20.20 5.61 26.10
C ARG A 208 19.43 4.99 27.27
N ARG A 209 18.12 4.78 27.10
CA ARG A 209 17.24 4.19 28.13
C ARG A 209 17.05 2.68 27.97
N LEU A 210 17.53 2.08 26.88
CA LEU A 210 17.24 0.71 26.49
C LEU A 210 17.51 -0.30 27.60
N ALA A 211 18.67 -0.25 28.26
CA ALA A 211 19.00 -1.15 29.36
C ALA A 211 17.99 -1.04 30.54
N GLY A 212 17.54 0.17 30.83
CA GLY A 212 16.50 0.41 31.84
C GLY A 212 15.14 -0.15 31.42
N LEU A 213 14.76 0.05 30.16
CA LEU A 213 13.51 -0.47 29.60
C LEU A 213 13.51 -2.00 29.54
N HIS A 214 14.63 -2.62 29.16
CA HIS A 214 14.81 -4.07 29.17
C HIS A 214 14.59 -4.64 30.58
N ARG A 215 15.28 -4.07 31.59
CA ARG A 215 15.16 -4.52 32.97
C ARG A 215 13.73 -4.39 33.52
N LEU A 216 13.05 -3.28 33.22
CA LEU A 216 11.74 -2.97 33.80
C LEU A 216 10.56 -3.61 33.05
N TYR A 217 10.66 -3.77 31.73
CA TYR A 217 9.54 -4.13 30.86
C TYR A 217 9.86 -5.28 29.90
N ALA A 218 11.01 -5.95 30.05
CA ALA A 218 11.45 -7.06 29.19
C ALA A 218 11.53 -6.74 27.68
N VAL A 219 11.68 -5.45 27.35
CA VAL A 219 11.92 -4.99 25.99
C VAL A 219 13.20 -5.63 25.43
N PRO A 220 13.23 -6.16 24.19
CA PRO A 220 14.45 -6.71 23.60
C PRO A 220 15.61 -5.70 23.66
N GLU A 221 16.78 -6.14 24.12
CA GLU A 221 17.98 -5.30 24.23
C GLU A 221 18.65 -5.12 22.86
N GLN A 222 17.88 -4.59 21.91
CA GLN A 222 18.32 -4.33 20.56
C GLN A 222 18.30 -2.82 20.29
N PRO A 223 19.46 -2.18 20.06
CA PRO A 223 19.52 -0.77 19.71
C PRO A 223 18.83 -0.50 18.37
N LEU A 224 18.26 0.69 18.26
CA LEU A 224 17.62 1.19 17.05
C LEU A 224 18.55 2.14 16.31
N ARG A 225 18.48 2.15 14.98
CA ARG A 225 19.01 3.21 14.12
C ARG A 225 17.89 3.83 13.31
N LEU A 226 18.04 5.09 12.94
CA LEU A 226 17.09 5.79 12.09
C LEU A 226 17.50 5.68 10.63
N LEU A 227 16.65 5.08 9.80
CA LEU A 227 16.73 5.21 8.34
C LEU A 227 15.91 6.42 7.90
N ARG A 228 16.51 7.23 7.02
CA ARG A 228 15.85 8.35 6.39
C ARG A 228 16.07 8.27 4.89
N VAL A 229 14.99 8.10 4.15
CA VAL A 229 15.04 7.99 2.69
C VAL A 229 14.17 9.07 2.04
N HIS A 230 14.66 9.62 0.95
CA HIS A 230 14.01 10.60 0.10
C HIS A 230 13.70 9.99 -1.26
N HIS A 231 12.42 9.97 -1.64
CA HIS A 231 12.00 9.49 -2.95
C HIS A 231 10.63 10.06 -3.35
N HIS A 232 10.24 9.81 -4.60
CA HIS A 232 8.90 10.13 -5.07
C HIS A 232 7.81 9.54 -4.14
N PRO A 233 6.75 10.30 -3.78
CA PRO A 233 5.75 9.86 -2.81
C PRO A 233 5.09 8.51 -3.09
N ILE A 234 4.89 8.15 -4.36
CA ILE A 234 4.34 6.83 -4.74
C ILE A 234 5.27 5.67 -4.37
N VAL A 235 6.58 5.87 -4.51
CA VAL A 235 7.58 4.85 -4.17
C VAL A 235 7.63 4.71 -2.66
N LEU A 236 7.62 5.83 -1.93
CA LEU A 236 7.56 5.79 -0.46
C LEU A 236 6.27 5.15 0.05
N TYR A 237 5.15 5.36 -0.63
CA TYR A 237 3.89 4.68 -0.34
C TYR A 237 4.00 3.16 -0.58
N ARG A 238 4.54 2.73 -1.73
CA ARG A 238 4.79 1.31 -2.03
C ARG A 238 5.77 0.69 -1.02
N LEU A 239 6.83 1.40 -0.65
CA LEU A 239 7.82 1.00 0.34
C LEU A 239 7.18 0.85 1.72
N GLN A 240 6.33 1.79 2.13
CA GLN A 240 5.61 1.75 3.39
C GLN A 240 4.67 0.54 3.45
N ASN A 241 3.92 0.26 2.38
CA ASN A 241 3.04 -0.90 2.32
C ASN A 241 3.83 -2.22 2.32
N PHE A 242 4.93 -2.27 1.57
CA PHE A 242 5.83 -3.42 1.54
C PHE A 242 6.39 -3.71 2.94
N LEU A 243 6.92 -2.68 3.60
CA LEU A 243 7.38 -2.75 4.99
C LEU A 243 6.29 -3.23 5.94
N GLY A 244 5.07 -2.66 5.85
CA GLY A 244 3.95 -3.07 6.68
C GLY A 244 3.60 -4.55 6.57
N ARG A 245 3.76 -5.16 5.39
CA ARG A 245 3.62 -6.61 5.18
C ARG A 245 4.84 -7.39 5.70
N GLN A 246 6.05 -6.90 5.51
CA GLN A 246 7.24 -7.58 6.04
C GLN A 246 7.27 -7.58 7.58
N MET A 247 6.64 -6.60 8.22
CA MET A 247 6.53 -6.50 9.69
C MET A 247 5.61 -7.59 10.29
N SER A 248 4.58 -8.05 9.56
CA SER A 248 3.74 -9.17 10.03
C SER A 248 4.52 -10.48 10.10
N ASP A 249 5.38 -10.69 9.11
CA ASP A 249 6.06 -11.97 8.90
C ASP A 249 7.40 -12.06 9.65
N GLY A 250 8.03 -10.92 9.95
CA GLY A 250 9.42 -10.83 10.41
C GLY A 250 9.65 -10.37 11.85
N GLY A 251 8.59 -10.12 12.64
CA GLY A 251 8.70 -9.84 14.09
C GLY A 251 9.33 -8.49 14.47
N PHE A 252 9.52 -7.56 13.53
CA PHE A 252 10.02 -6.21 13.80
C PHE A 252 8.89 -5.18 13.74
N TYR A 253 8.80 -4.28 14.73
CA TYR A 253 7.83 -3.17 14.77
C TYR A 253 8.55 -1.83 14.94
N PRO A 254 8.44 -0.88 14.00
CA PRO A 254 9.11 0.40 14.09
C PRO A 254 8.44 1.32 15.12
N LEU A 255 9.22 1.92 16.01
CA LEU A 255 8.75 2.99 16.90
C LEU A 255 8.63 4.34 16.20
N VAL A 256 9.39 4.55 15.12
CA VAL A 256 9.27 5.68 14.21
C VAL A 256 8.90 5.14 12.83
N PHE A 257 7.73 5.52 12.31
CA PHE A 257 7.35 5.23 10.93
C PHE A 257 6.55 6.39 10.34
N VAL A 258 7.25 7.40 9.84
CA VAL A 258 6.63 8.68 9.47
C VAL A 258 6.97 9.03 8.02
N ARG A 259 5.93 9.27 7.21
CA ARG A 259 6.06 9.81 5.85
C ARG A 259 5.74 11.29 5.85
N ARG A 260 6.70 12.13 5.42
CA ARG A 260 6.56 13.59 5.28
C ARG A 260 6.81 14.01 3.83
N GLY A 261 5.76 14.00 3.01
CA GLY A 261 5.86 14.30 1.59
C GLY A 261 6.78 13.32 0.86
N ALA A 262 7.95 13.81 0.42
CA ALA A 262 8.99 13.03 -0.26
C ALA A 262 10.02 12.39 0.68
N TRP A 263 9.78 12.42 2.00
CA TRP A 263 10.63 11.78 3.01
C TRP A 263 9.89 10.65 3.72
N LEU A 264 10.62 9.57 4.00
CA LEU A 264 10.21 8.50 4.90
C LEU A 264 11.30 8.32 5.98
N GLU A 265 10.86 8.38 7.23
CA GLU A 265 11.69 8.14 8.43
C GLU A 265 11.22 6.85 9.09
N LEU A 266 12.14 5.91 9.30
CA LEU A 266 11.87 4.58 9.85
C LEU A 266 12.93 4.24 10.90
N SER A 267 12.52 3.94 12.12
CA SER A 267 13.41 3.28 13.09
C SER A 267 13.53 1.80 12.71
N ILE A 268 14.75 1.28 12.65
CA ILE A 268 15.02 -0.15 12.47
C ILE A 268 15.97 -0.65 13.55
N ALA A 269 15.96 -1.95 13.81
CA ALA A 269 17.02 -2.59 14.57
C ALA A 269 18.39 -2.36 13.92
N GLU A 270 19.43 -2.13 14.72
CA GLU A 270 20.79 -1.89 14.21
C GLU A 270 21.32 -3.07 13.39
N ALA A 271 21.06 -4.30 13.85
CA ALA A 271 21.46 -5.54 13.19
C ALA A 271 20.61 -5.92 11.95
N MET A 272 19.60 -5.13 11.59
CA MET A 272 18.72 -5.46 10.46
C MET A 272 19.45 -5.36 9.12
N ASP A 273 19.36 -6.42 8.32
CA ASP A 273 19.87 -6.47 6.96
C ASP A 273 18.99 -5.68 6.00
N VAL A 274 19.35 -4.41 5.83
CA VAL A 274 18.69 -3.48 4.91
C VAL A 274 18.91 -3.88 3.46
N ALA A 275 20.03 -4.51 3.12
CA ALA A 275 20.31 -4.93 1.75
C ALA A 275 19.33 -6.01 1.31
N ALA A 276 19.15 -7.06 2.11
CA ALA A 276 18.20 -8.13 1.81
C ALA A 276 16.74 -7.62 1.74
N TRP A 277 16.38 -6.64 2.57
CA TRP A 277 15.06 -6.00 2.50
C TRP A 277 14.87 -5.21 1.19
N LEU A 278 15.89 -4.46 0.77
CA LEU A 278 15.86 -3.72 -0.50
C LEU A 278 15.83 -4.65 -1.72
N ASP A 279 16.51 -5.80 -1.69
CA ASP A 279 16.40 -6.83 -2.75
C ASP A 279 14.97 -7.36 -2.89
N ARG A 280 14.31 -7.66 -1.77
CA ARG A 280 12.90 -8.08 -1.80
C ARG A 280 11.98 -6.94 -2.25
N PHE A 281 12.30 -5.70 -1.89
CA PHE A 281 11.55 -4.53 -2.38
C PHE A 281 11.73 -4.33 -3.88
N GLU A 282 12.92 -4.59 -4.43
CA GLU A 282 13.17 -4.55 -5.87
C GLU A 282 12.31 -5.57 -6.59
N ALA A 283 12.27 -6.81 -6.10
CA ALA A 283 11.39 -7.85 -6.64
C ALA A 283 9.91 -7.45 -6.55
N TYR A 284 9.47 -6.91 -5.40
CA TYR A 284 8.11 -6.41 -5.22
C TYR A 284 7.74 -5.25 -6.15
N LEU A 285 8.71 -4.37 -6.45
CA LEU A 285 8.51 -3.33 -7.45
C LEU A 285 8.54 -3.91 -8.86
N ALA A 286 9.40 -4.89 -9.13
CA ALA A 286 9.56 -5.53 -10.44
C ALA A 286 8.36 -6.40 -10.83
N ASP A 287 7.58 -6.87 -9.85
CA ASP A 287 6.26 -7.47 -10.00
C ASP A 287 5.33 -6.49 -10.74
N SER A 288 5.46 -6.52 -12.05
CA SER A 288 4.50 -5.97 -12.98
C SER A 288 3.38 -6.99 -12.97
N GLU A 289 2.30 -6.69 -12.22
CA GLU A 289 1.10 -7.52 -12.24
C GLU A 289 0.85 -8.01 -13.67
N PRO A 290 0.81 -9.34 -13.89
CA PRO A 290 0.63 -9.87 -15.22
C PRO A 290 -0.55 -9.18 -15.87
N SER A 291 -0.37 -8.71 -17.10
CA SER A 291 -1.43 -8.02 -17.83
C SER A 291 -1.37 -8.34 -19.31
N LEU A 292 -2.50 -8.13 -19.98
CA LEU A 292 -2.62 -8.37 -21.42
C LEU A 292 -3.32 -7.22 -22.12
N LYS A 293 -3.03 -7.08 -23.42
CA LYS A 293 -3.71 -6.14 -24.30
C LYS A 293 -4.12 -6.85 -25.58
N VAL A 294 -5.38 -6.68 -25.98
CA VAL A 294 -5.90 -7.21 -27.23
C VAL A 294 -6.11 -6.08 -28.22
N THR A 295 -5.54 -6.20 -29.41
CA THR A 295 -5.74 -5.23 -30.49
C THR A 295 -7.18 -5.33 -31.01
N PRO A 296 -8.01 -4.26 -30.93
CA PRO A 296 -9.43 -4.35 -31.30
C PRO A 296 -9.70 -4.58 -32.79
N THR A 297 -8.71 -4.47 -33.68
CA THR A 297 -8.89 -4.70 -35.13
C THR A 297 -8.42 -6.09 -35.54
N THR A 298 -7.24 -6.50 -35.07
CA THR A 298 -6.61 -7.76 -35.48
C THR A 298 -6.80 -8.91 -34.50
N GLY A 299 -7.26 -8.64 -33.27
CA GLY A 299 -7.35 -9.63 -32.20
C GLY A 299 -6.00 -10.16 -31.71
N ALA A 300 -4.88 -9.54 -32.13
CA ALA A 300 -3.55 -9.88 -31.65
C ALA A 300 -3.42 -9.58 -30.16
N VAL A 301 -2.80 -10.50 -29.42
CA VAL A 301 -2.63 -10.39 -27.97
C VAL A 301 -1.17 -10.07 -27.68
N THR A 302 -0.94 -9.10 -26.81
CA THR A 302 0.39 -8.80 -26.25
C THR A 302 0.35 -9.08 -24.76
N TRP A 303 1.29 -9.87 -24.28
CA TRP A 303 1.45 -10.21 -22.87
C TRP A 303 2.52 -9.34 -22.22
N PHE A 304 2.33 -9.00 -20.95
CA PHE A 304 3.28 -8.25 -20.13
C PHE A 304 3.43 -8.97 -18.80
N GLY A 305 4.66 -9.32 -18.42
CA GLY A 305 4.92 -10.02 -17.15
C GLY A 305 4.34 -11.43 -17.09
N VAL A 306 4.15 -12.11 -18.25
CA VAL A 306 3.64 -13.48 -18.32
C VAL A 306 4.79 -14.44 -18.65
N GLY A 307 5.29 -15.13 -17.63
CA GLY A 307 6.38 -16.11 -17.75
C GLY A 307 5.96 -17.56 -17.51
N LYS A 308 4.73 -17.78 -17.04
CA LYS A 308 4.12 -19.10 -16.78
C LYS A 308 2.59 -19.03 -16.89
N ALA A 309 1.93 -20.18 -16.82
CA ALA A 309 0.49 -20.29 -16.96
C ALA A 309 -0.31 -19.49 -15.91
N GLU A 310 0.15 -19.49 -14.66
CA GLU A 310 -0.49 -18.76 -13.56
C GLU A 310 -0.50 -17.25 -13.82
N ASP A 311 0.58 -16.73 -14.41
CA ASP A 311 0.68 -15.31 -14.75
C ASP A 311 -0.34 -14.95 -15.83
N LEU A 312 -0.58 -15.82 -16.82
CA LEU A 312 -1.59 -15.57 -17.83
C LEU A 312 -3.01 -15.57 -17.24
N ILE A 313 -3.29 -16.50 -16.32
CA ILE A 313 -4.58 -16.56 -15.62
C ILE A 313 -4.80 -15.27 -14.84
N ALA A 314 -3.78 -14.80 -14.11
CA ALA A 314 -3.82 -13.52 -13.42
C ALA A 314 -4.02 -12.35 -14.41
N ALA A 315 -3.32 -12.34 -15.54
CA ALA A 315 -3.43 -11.29 -16.56
C ALA A 315 -4.83 -11.15 -17.16
N VAL A 316 -5.50 -12.27 -17.44
CA VAL A 316 -6.87 -12.30 -17.95
C VAL A 316 -7.85 -11.79 -16.89
N ARG A 317 -7.64 -12.17 -15.62
CA ARG A 317 -8.48 -11.74 -14.49
C ARG A 317 -8.33 -10.26 -14.17
N ASN A 318 -7.11 -9.73 -14.23
CA ASN A 318 -6.80 -8.34 -13.94
C ASN A 318 -7.37 -7.37 -14.99
N GLU A 319 -7.63 -7.84 -16.22
CA GLU A 319 -8.10 -7.03 -17.34
C GLU A 319 -9.45 -7.53 -17.90
N PRO A 320 -10.55 -7.58 -17.11
CA PRO A 320 -11.83 -8.17 -17.50
C PRO A 320 -12.46 -7.49 -18.72
N ARG A 321 -12.11 -6.22 -18.98
CA ARG A 321 -12.56 -5.44 -20.14
C ARG A 321 -11.98 -5.93 -21.46
N GLN A 322 -10.85 -6.65 -21.44
CA GLN A 322 -10.20 -7.23 -22.61
C GLN A 322 -10.83 -8.57 -23.02
N VAL A 323 -11.48 -9.28 -22.08
CA VAL A 323 -12.03 -10.62 -22.30
C VAL A 323 -13.02 -10.70 -23.49
N PRO A 324 -13.95 -9.75 -23.69
CA PRO A 324 -14.81 -9.77 -24.88
C PRO A 324 -14.04 -9.71 -26.20
N LEU A 325 -12.85 -9.10 -26.22
CA LEU A 325 -11.99 -9.07 -27.40
C LEU A 325 -11.26 -10.40 -27.62
N LEU A 326 -10.95 -11.14 -26.55
CA LEU A 326 -10.39 -12.50 -26.63
C LEU A 326 -11.42 -13.48 -27.21
N LEU A 327 -12.69 -13.36 -26.83
CA LEU A 327 -13.80 -14.23 -27.27
C LEU A 327 -14.60 -13.62 -28.43
N ARG A 328 -13.88 -13.10 -29.43
CA ARG A 328 -14.44 -12.49 -30.63
C ARG A 328 -14.43 -13.44 -31.83
N VAL A 329 -15.50 -13.38 -32.61
CA VAL A 329 -15.66 -14.07 -33.90
C VAL A 329 -15.61 -13.06 -35.05
N ALA A 330 -15.06 -13.46 -36.21
CA ALA A 330 -15.11 -12.65 -37.42
C ALA A 330 -16.54 -12.58 -37.99
N ALA A 331 -16.93 -11.41 -38.49
CA ALA A 331 -18.29 -11.15 -39.00
C ALA A 331 -18.77 -12.19 -40.02
N LYS A 332 -17.89 -12.53 -40.97
CA LYS A 332 -18.15 -13.45 -42.08
C LYS A 332 -18.42 -14.89 -41.65
N ASP A 333 -17.92 -15.30 -40.48
CA ASP A 333 -18.01 -16.68 -39.99
C ASP A 333 -19.17 -16.85 -38.99
N TRP A 334 -19.87 -15.77 -38.63
CA TRP A 334 -20.85 -15.79 -37.56
C TRP A 334 -22.00 -16.76 -37.82
N GLU A 335 -22.54 -16.77 -39.03
CA GLU A 335 -23.66 -17.68 -39.37
C GLU A 335 -23.27 -19.15 -39.16
N THR A 336 -22.02 -19.49 -39.49
CA THR A 336 -21.46 -20.83 -39.31
C THR A 336 -21.25 -21.20 -37.83
N VAL A 337 -20.75 -20.27 -37.01
CA VAL A 337 -20.33 -20.59 -35.63
C VAL A 337 -21.36 -20.21 -34.55
N ALA A 338 -22.35 -19.38 -34.87
CA ALA A 338 -23.35 -18.91 -33.91
C ALA A 338 -24.10 -20.03 -33.18
N PRO A 339 -24.50 -21.15 -33.84
CA PRO A 339 -25.15 -22.27 -33.16
C PRO A 339 -24.28 -22.85 -32.04
N LEU A 340 -22.97 -22.99 -32.29
CA LEU A 340 -22.03 -23.55 -31.34
C LEU A 340 -21.74 -22.59 -30.18
N VAL A 341 -21.62 -21.30 -30.45
CA VAL A 341 -21.48 -20.28 -29.39
C VAL A 341 -22.72 -20.24 -28.50
N LYS A 342 -23.92 -20.29 -29.09
CA LYS A 342 -25.18 -20.34 -28.32
C LYS A 342 -25.28 -21.62 -27.50
N PHE A 343 -24.91 -22.76 -28.07
CA PHE A 343 -24.86 -24.03 -27.35
C PHE A 343 -23.91 -23.96 -26.15
N TRP A 344 -22.69 -23.42 -26.34
CA TRP A 344 -21.75 -23.23 -25.24
C TRP A 344 -22.33 -22.37 -24.12
N VAL A 345 -22.95 -21.23 -24.47
CA VAL A 345 -23.61 -20.33 -23.50
C VAL A 345 -24.69 -21.05 -22.71
N MET A 346 -25.49 -21.91 -23.35
CA MET A 346 -26.51 -22.71 -22.66
C MET A 346 -25.90 -23.73 -21.71
N GLN A 347 -24.78 -24.37 -22.08
CA GLN A 347 -24.13 -25.40 -21.26
C GLN A 347 -23.43 -24.84 -20.03
N VAL A 348 -22.71 -23.71 -20.16
CA VAL A 348 -22.01 -23.11 -19.02
C VAL A 348 -22.94 -22.35 -18.09
N GLY A 349 -24.08 -21.85 -18.61
CA GLY A 349 -25.01 -21.00 -17.88
C GLY A 349 -24.43 -19.61 -17.57
N GLY A 350 -25.29 -18.61 -17.39
CA GLY A 350 -24.88 -17.27 -16.95
C GLY A 350 -25.39 -16.12 -17.84
N PRO A 351 -25.23 -14.87 -17.37
CA PRO A 351 -25.73 -13.68 -18.05
C PRO A 351 -24.79 -13.33 -19.21
N PHE A 352 -25.00 -13.92 -20.39
CA PHE A 352 -24.18 -13.65 -21.57
C PHE A 352 -24.96 -12.93 -22.66
N SER A 353 -24.31 -11.97 -23.31
CA SER A 353 -24.79 -11.34 -24.54
C SER A 353 -23.83 -11.65 -25.68
N THR A 354 -24.39 -12.02 -26.83
CA THR A 354 -23.69 -12.16 -28.12
C THR A 354 -24.01 -10.95 -29.00
N THR A 355 -23.72 -9.74 -28.50
CA THR A 355 -23.97 -8.49 -29.23
C THR A 355 -22.71 -7.99 -29.95
N PRO A 356 -22.83 -7.36 -31.13
CA PRO A 356 -21.71 -6.66 -31.76
C PRO A 356 -21.20 -5.52 -30.88
N LEU A 357 -19.89 -5.28 -30.86
CA LEU A 357 -19.31 -4.07 -30.24
C LEU A 357 -19.77 -2.83 -31.03
N LYS A 358 -20.18 -1.76 -30.33
CA LYS A 358 -20.70 -0.53 -30.94
C LYS A 358 -19.70 0.02 -31.99
N GLY A 359 -20.07 0.00 -33.27
CA GLY A 359 -19.24 0.45 -34.39
C GLY A 359 -18.40 -0.63 -35.11
N GLN A 360 -18.48 -1.90 -34.73
CA GLN A 360 -17.82 -3.01 -35.42
C GLN A 360 -18.77 -4.20 -35.62
N ARG A 361 -18.87 -4.72 -36.85
CA ARG A 361 -19.73 -5.86 -37.22
C ARG A 361 -19.23 -7.23 -36.70
N CYS A 362 -18.60 -7.30 -35.54
CA CYS A 362 -18.05 -8.56 -35.02
C CYS A 362 -18.74 -8.98 -33.71
N PRO A 363 -19.37 -10.17 -33.68
CA PRO A 363 -19.94 -10.74 -32.47
C PRO A 363 -18.87 -11.06 -31.43
N VAL A 364 -19.16 -10.76 -30.17
CA VAL A 364 -18.32 -11.11 -29.01
C VAL A 364 -19.14 -11.85 -27.97
N VAL A 365 -18.51 -12.78 -27.25
CA VAL A 365 -19.11 -13.38 -26.05
C VAL A 365 -18.77 -12.48 -24.87
N LYS A 366 -19.78 -11.79 -24.32
CA LYS A 366 -19.60 -10.86 -23.20
C LYS A 366 -20.52 -11.22 -22.05
N ALA A 367 -19.97 -11.24 -20.83
CA ALA A 367 -20.77 -11.30 -19.61
C ALA A 367 -21.52 -9.97 -19.39
N SER A 368 -22.83 -10.04 -19.15
CA SER A 368 -23.70 -8.93 -18.76
C SER A 368 -23.81 -8.76 -17.24
N GLY A 369 -23.16 -9.62 -16.45
CA GLY A 369 -23.05 -9.54 -15.00
C GLY A 369 -21.71 -10.10 -14.48
N GLU A 370 -21.59 -10.24 -13.17
CA GLU A 370 -20.40 -10.82 -12.51
C GLU A 370 -20.35 -12.34 -12.72
N ILE A 371 -19.14 -12.87 -12.98
CA ILE A 371 -18.91 -14.29 -13.29
C ILE A 371 -17.88 -14.85 -12.29
N PRO A 372 -18.19 -15.91 -11.53
CA PRO A 372 -17.25 -16.55 -10.60
C PRO A 372 -15.91 -16.93 -11.25
N CYS A 373 -14.81 -16.87 -10.49
CA CYS A 373 -13.45 -17.05 -11.02
C CYS A 373 -13.12 -18.46 -11.52
N ASP A 374 -13.90 -19.46 -11.12
CA ASP A 374 -13.85 -20.86 -11.51
C ASP A 374 -14.76 -21.20 -12.71
N HIS A 375 -15.54 -20.22 -13.18
CA HIS A 375 -16.47 -20.40 -14.28
C HIS A 375 -15.74 -20.74 -15.60
N PRO A 376 -16.27 -21.65 -16.46
CA PRO A 376 -15.67 -22.03 -17.74
C PRO A 376 -15.41 -20.87 -18.71
N PHE A 377 -16.06 -19.72 -18.49
CA PHE A 377 -15.80 -18.47 -19.22
C PHE A 377 -14.35 -18.00 -19.09
N TRP A 378 -13.80 -17.99 -17.87
CA TRP A 378 -12.42 -17.58 -17.63
C TRP A 378 -11.44 -18.58 -18.23
N ARG A 379 -11.78 -19.87 -18.17
CA ARG A 379 -11.04 -20.97 -18.82
C ARG A 379 -10.97 -20.74 -20.34
N ALA A 380 -12.11 -20.48 -20.99
CA ALA A 380 -12.18 -20.17 -22.41
C ALA A 380 -11.39 -18.90 -22.78
N ALA A 381 -11.44 -17.86 -21.95
CA ALA A 381 -10.69 -16.63 -22.18
C ALA A 381 -9.16 -16.84 -22.13
N CYS A 382 -8.66 -17.60 -21.16
CA CYS A 382 -7.24 -17.94 -21.04
C CYS A 382 -6.76 -18.78 -22.23
N LEU A 383 -7.56 -19.79 -22.62
CA LEU A 383 -7.28 -20.60 -23.81
C LEU A 383 -7.27 -19.74 -25.07
N ALA A 384 -8.26 -18.88 -25.26
CA ALA A 384 -8.30 -17.97 -26.41
C ALA A 384 -7.05 -17.08 -26.46
N ALA A 385 -6.55 -16.58 -25.33
CA ALA A 385 -5.34 -15.76 -25.27
C ALA A 385 -4.09 -16.49 -25.76
N VAL A 386 -3.92 -17.77 -25.42
CA VAL A 386 -2.83 -18.64 -25.91
C VAL A 386 -3.01 -18.98 -27.38
N LEU A 387 -4.21 -19.39 -27.79
CA LEU A 387 -4.49 -19.84 -29.16
C LEU A 387 -4.40 -18.71 -30.19
N ARG A 388 -4.33 -17.44 -29.78
CA ARG A 388 -4.02 -16.36 -30.71
C ARG A 388 -2.59 -16.48 -31.25
N ASP A 389 -1.69 -17.23 -30.62
CA ASP A 389 -0.41 -17.63 -31.22
C ASP A 389 -0.56 -18.87 -32.14
N ARG A 390 0.07 -18.84 -33.31
CA ARG A 390 -0.22 -19.82 -34.40
C ARG A 390 0.22 -21.25 -34.05
N PRO A 391 1.43 -21.48 -33.52
CA PRO A 391 1.86 -22.81 -33.10
C PRO A 391 1.01 -23.37 -31.96
N ALA A 392 0.49 -22.50 -31.08
CA ALA A 392 -0.37 -22.91 -29.97
C ALA A 392 -1.76 -23.36 -30.45
N ALA A 393 -2.34 -22.68 -31.45
CA ALA A 393 -3.59 -23.10 -32.09
C ALA A 393 -3.47 -24.47 -32.74
N GLU A 394 -2.40 -24.71 -33.51
CA GLU A 394 -2.12 -25.99 -34.15
C GLU A 394 -1.88 -27.08 -33.09
N ARG A 395 -1.09 -26.81 -32.04
CA ARG A 395 -0.92 -27.73 -30.91
C ARG A 395 -2.23 -28.07 -30.21
N LEU A 396 -3.17 -27.16 -29.98
CA LEU A 396 -4.46 -27.56 -29.37
C LEU A 396 -5.31 -28.40 -30.33
N LEU A 397 -5.28 -28.09 -31.63
CA LEU A 397 -6.03 -28.84 -32.65
C LEU A 397 -5.40 -30.22 -32.94
N ASP A 398 -4.10 -30.36 -32.70
CA ASP A 398 -3.30 -31.58 -32.96
C ASP A 398 -2.97 -32.37 -31.68
N ALA A 399 -3.00 -31.78 -30.48
CA ALA A 399 -2.67 -32.43 -29.22
C ALA A 399 -3.72 -33.49 -28.87
N GLN A 400 -3.34 -34.74 -29.11
CA GLN A 400 -3.60 -35.97 -28.35
C GLN A 400 -5.02 -36.31 -27.88
N GLN A 401 -6.08 -35.61 -28.27
CA GLN A 401 -7.43 -36.12 -28.07
C GLN A 401 -8.38 -35.95 -29.25
N GLY A 402 -8.09 -35.14 -30.27
CA GLY A 402 -9.03 -34.95 -31.38
C GLY A 402 -10.44 -34.50 -30.95
N ILE A 403 -10.70 -34.24 -29.66
CA ILE A 403 -12.03 -33.99 -29.09
C ILE A 403 -12.54 -32.63 -29.55
N VAL A 404 -11.68 -31.61 -29.55
CA VAL A 404 -12.03 -30.30 -30.10
C VAL A 404 -12.31 -30.42 -31.60
N ARG A 405 -11.43 -31.10 -32.34
CA ARG A 405 -11.57 -31.32 -33.79
C ARG A 405 -12.82 -32.12 -34.14
N ALA A 406 -13.11 -33.18 -33.40
CA ALA A 406 -14.29 -34.03 -33.52
C ALA A 406 -15.55 -33.27 -33.15
N SER A 407 -15.53 -32.46 -32.10
CA SER A 407 -16.66 -31.59 -31.73
C SER A 407 -16.94 -30.57 -32.84
N LEU A 408 -15.91 -29.93 -33.41
CA LEU A 408 -16.08 -29.03 -34.55
C LEU A 408 -16.68 -29.76 -35.76
N GLN A 409 -16.16 -30.95 -36.11
CA GLN A 409 -16.67 -31.77 -37.22
C GLN A 409 -18.10 -32.24 -37.00
N GLN A 410 -18.47 -32.68 -35.78
CA GLN A 410 -19.83 -33.08 -35.42
C GLN A 410 -20.83 -31.92 -35.57
N ASN A 411 -20.38 -30.68 -35.40
CA ASN A 411 -21.17 -29.48 -35.61
C ASN A 411 -21.08 -28.94 -37.06
N GLY A 412 -20.50 -29.71 -37.99
CA GLY A 412 -20.38 -29.33 -39.40
C GLY A 412 -19.40 -28.19 -39.67
N ILE A 413 -18.50 -27.88 -38.73
CA ILE A 413 -17.51 -26.81 -38.86
C ILE A 413 -16.21 -27.38 -39.39
N ILE A 414 -15.78 -26.89 -40.56
CA ILE A 414 -14.50 -27.21 -41.17
C ILE A 414 -13.47 -26.15 -40.70
N PRO A 415 -12.46 -26.51 -39.89
CA PRO A 415 -11.51 -25.53 -39.33
C PRO A 415 -10.78 -24.68 -40.37
N ALA A 416 -10.54 -25.23 -41.57
CA ALA A 416 -9.84 -24.55 -42.65
C ALA A 416 -10.64 -23.39 -43.28
N ASP A 417 -11.97 -23.42 -43.15
CA ASP A 417 -12.86 -22.44 -43.77
C ASP A 417 -13.09 -21.20 -42.88
N LEU A 418 -12.73 -21.29 -41.60
CA LEU A 418 -12.89 -20.21 -40.63
C LEU A 418 -11.71 -19.23 -40.69
N ASP A 419 -12.01 -17.95 -40.43
CA ASP A 419 -10.98 -17.01 -40.06
C ASP A 419 -10.22 -17.51 -38.83
N ARG A 420 -8.90 -17.25 -38.77
CA ARG A 420 -8.08 -17.60 -37.61
C ARG A 420 -8.70 -17.09 -36.32
N LEU A 421 -9.31 -15.90 -36.33
CA LEU A 421 -9.93 -15.37 -35.13
C LEU A 421 -11.11 -16.24 -34.65
N SER A 422 -11.98 -16.61 -35.58
CA SER A 422 -13.13 -17.45 -35.29
C SER A 422 -12.69 -18.84 -34.85
N LEU A 423 -11.70 -19.43 -35.51
CA LEU A 423 -11.17 -20.75 -35.17
C LEU A 423 -10.64 -20.82 -33.73
N CYS A 424 -9.75 -19.89 -33.34
CA CYS A 424 -9.18 -19.89 -31.99
C CYS A 424 -10.25 -19.70 -30.90
N THR A 425 -11.25 -18.86 -31.17
CA THR A 425 -12.34 -18.62 -30.20
C THR A 425 -13.23 -19.86 -30.07
N VAL A 426 -13.66 -20.47 -31.16
CA VAL A 426 -14.52 -21.66 -31.12
C VAL A 426 -13.75 -22.85 -30.52
N ALA A 427 -12.46 -23.01 -30.83
CA ALA A 427 -11.61 -24.02 -30.22
C ALA A 427 -11.46 -23.82 -28.70
N ALA A 428 -11.27 -22.58 -28.23
CA ALA A 428 -11.21 -22.26 -26.81
C ALA A 428 -12.52 -22.58 -26.07
N LEU A 429 -13.66 -22.23 -26.67
CA LEU A 429 -14.98 -22.53 -26.11
C LEU A 429 -15.19 -24.04 -25.99
N GLN A 430 -14.87 -24.80 -27.03
CA GLN A 430 -15.01 -26.26 -27.00
C GLN A 430 -14.04 -26.92 -26.00
N ALA A 431 -12.77 -26.52 -25.99
CA ALA A 431 -11.79 -27.02 -25.03
C ALA A 431 -12.16 -26.71 -23.57
N SER A 432 -12.84 -25.59 -23.32
CA SER A 432 -13.30 -25.24 -21.97
C SER A 432 -14.38 -26.17 -21.42
N LEU A 433 -15.14 -26.85 -22.29
CA LEU A 433 -16.18 -27.81 -21.92
C LEU A 433 -15.67 -29.25 -21.92
N SER A 434 -14.87 -29.61 -22.93
CA SER A 434 -14.59 -31.01 -23.25
C SER A 434 -13.28 -31.54 -22.69
N ILE A 435 -12.44 -30.69 -22.07
CA ILE A 435 -11.15 -31.10 -21.49
C ILE A 435 -11.19 -30.84 -19.98
N HIS A 436 -11.08 -31.90 -19.18
CA HIS A 436 -11.18 -31.86 -17.71
C HIS A 436 -9.83 -31.81 -16.98
N ILE A 437 -8.75 -31.43 -17.67
CA ILE A 437 -7.42 -31.19 -17.08
C ILE A 437 -7.42 -29.85 -16.32
N ASP A 438 -6.57 -29.69 -15.30
CA ASP A 438 -6.42 -28.39 -14.64
C ASP A 438 -5.95 -27.31 -15.64
N LEU A 439 -6.39 -26.06 -15.44
CA LEU A 439 -6.17 -24.99 -16.42
C LEU A 439 -4.67 -24.68 -16.64
N PRO A 440 -3.82 -24.54 -15.60
CA PRO A 440 -2.39 -24.33 -15.79
C PRO A 440 -1.72 -25.42 -16.64
N ASP A 441 -2.02 -26.69 -16.35
CA ASP A 441 -1.49 -27.83 -17.10
C ASP A 441 -1.93 -27.83 -18.56
N LEU A 442 -3.21 -27.53 -18.81
CA LEU A 442 -3.71 -27.39 -20.17
C LEU A 442 -3.00 -26.25 -20.90
N LEU A 443 -2.82 -25.09 -20.28
CA LEU A 443 -2.10 -23.96 -20.90
C LEU A 443 -0.65 -24.30 -21.18
N ASN A 444 0.04 -24.99 -20.27
CA ASN A 444 1.40 -25.47 -20.46
C ASN A 444 1.52 -26.41 -21.68
N SER A 445 0.58 -27.36 -21.82
CA SER A 445 0.57 -28.31 -22.94
C SER A 445 0.36 -27.64 -24.30
N VAL A 446 -0.40 -26.54 -24.34
CA VAL A 446 -0.77 -25.82 -25.56
C VAL A 446 0.26 -24.76 -25.92
N GLN A 447 0.80 -24.03 -24.94
CA GLN A 447 1.79 -22.98 -25.15
C GLN A 447 3.19 -23.53 -25.46
N GLY A 448 3.55 -24.69 -24.89
CA GLY A 448 4.89 -25.23 -24.99
C GLY A 448 5.87 -24.46 -24.11
N GLU A 449 6.76 -23.66 -24.71
CA GLU A 449 7.72 -22.83 -23.95
C GLU A 449 7.14 -21.44 -23.69
N TRP A 450 7.12 -21.04 -22.41
CA TRP A 450 6.72 -19.69 -22.01
C TRP A 450 7.85 -18.68 -22.28
N PRO A 451 7.51 -17.42 -22.58
CA PRO A 451 8.52 -16.36 -22.70
C PRO A 451 9.35 -16.27 -21.42
N ARG A 452 10.67 -16.33 -21.55
CA ARG A 452 11.56 -16.04 -20.42
C ARG A 452 11.42 -14.55 -20.10
N LEU A 453 10.94 -14.24 -18.90
CA LEU A 453 10.93 -12.88 -18.41
C LEU A 453 12.39 -12.41 -18.28
N GLU A 454 12.70 -11.24 -18.84
CA GLU A 454 14.02 -10.64 -18.67
C GLU A 454 14.28 -10.45 -17.17
N VAL A 455 15.48 -10.86 -16.75
CA VAL A 455 15.91 -10.77 -15.36
C VAL A 455 16.14 -9.30 -15.03
N GLY A 456 15.17 -8.68 -14.35
CA GLY A 456 15.27 -7.35 -13.76
C GLY A 456 14.40 -6.29 -14.45
N ASP A 457 13.59 -5.58 -13.66
CA ASP A 457 12.91 -4.36 -14.10
C ASP A 457 13.91 -3.19 -13.94
N PRO A 458 14.41 -2.58 -15.04
CA PRO A 458 15.42 -1.52 -14.97
C PRO A 458 14.91 -0.27 -14.23
N GLY A 459 13.59 -0.07 -14.16
CA GLY A 459 12.98 0.99 -13.37
C GLY A 459 12.92 0.67 -11.88
N ALA A 460 12.58 -0.56 -11.51
CA ALA A 460 12.66 -1.05 -10.13
C ALA A 460 14.10 -1.00 -9.62
N ASN A 461 15.05 -1.54 -10.40
CA ASN A 461 16.48 -1.50 -10.09
C ASN A 461 16.98 -0.05 -9.89
N ALA A 462 16.66 0.86 -10.81
CA ALA A 462 17.06 2.26 -10.69
C ALA A 462 16.39 3.00 -9.51
N ILE A 463 15.21 2.55 -9.04
CA ILE A 463 14.57 3.06 -7.82
C ILE A 463 15.31 2.53 -6.59
N VAL A 464 15.56 1.23 -6.53
CA VAL A 464 16.18 0.58 -5.38
C VAL A 464 17.65 0.97 -5.24
N GLN A 465 18.39 1.15 -6.34
CA GLN A 465 19.76 1.64 -6.30
C GLN A 465 19.86 3.02 -5.62
N ARG A 466 18.95 3.95 -5.94
CA ARG A 466 18.92 5.26 -5.24
C ARG A 466 18.60 5.13 -3.76
N LEU A 467 17.84 4.12 -3.36
CA LEU A 467 17.59 3.84 -1.94
C LEU A 467 18.85 3.25 -1.30
N ARG A 468 19.54 2.33 -1.97
CA ARG A 468 20.83 1.75 -1.54
C ARG A 468 21.88 2.84 -1.31
N ASP A 469 22.03 3.75 -2.27
CA ASP A 469 22.99 4.86 -2.18
C ASP A 469 22.73 5.74 -0.93
N GLN A 470 21.46 6.03 -0.63
CA GLN A 470 21.06 6.83 0.53
C GLN A 470 21.33 6.17 1.88
N VAL A 471 21.35 4.84 1.92
CA VAL A 471 21.62 4.07 3.15
C VAL A 471 23.06 3.55 3.22
N GLY A 472 23.96 4.03 2.35
CA GLY A 472 25.37 3.64 2.34
C GLY A 472 25.65 2.24 1.79
N LEU A 473 24.70 1.67 1.04
CA LEU A 473 24.82 0.37 0.36
C LEU A 473 25.09 0.51 -1.14
N GLY A 474 25.31 1.74 -1.63
CA GLY A 474 25.67 2.01 -3.01
C GLY A 474 27.12 1.65 -3.31
N ASP A 475 27.44 1.41 -4.58
CA ASP A 475 28.82 1.18 -5.01
C ASP A 475 29.68 2.42 -4.68
N ALA A 476 30.83 2.20 -4.05
CA ALA A 476 31.74 3.24 -3.56
C ALA A 476 32.49 4.02 -4.68
N THR A 477 31.88 4.17 -5.85
CA THR A 477 32.34 5.15 -6.83
C THR A 477 31.60 6.47 -6.58
N PRO A 478 32.26 7.50 -6.00
CA PRO A 478 31.70 8.83 -5.98
C PRO A 478 31.63 9.33 -7.42
N GLN A 479 30.54 9.03 -8.11
CA GLN A 479 30.16 9.82 -9.26
C GLN A 479 29.70 11.15 -8.68
N ALA A 480 30.59 12.15 -8.70
CA ALA A 480 30.14 13.52 -8.76
C ALA A 480 28.97 13.57 -9.77
N PRO A 481 27.90 14.37 -9.54
CA PRO A 481 26.88 14.58 -10.55
C PRO A 481 27.53 15.36 -11.70
N THR A 482 28.33 14.68 -12.51
CA THR A 482 28.89 15.20 -13.72
C THR A 482 27.71 15.24 -14.66
N TYR A 483 27.23 16.45 -14.95
CA TYR A 483 26.32 16.67 -16.05
C TYR A 483 27.09 16.40 -17.36
N LEU A 484 27.44 15.15 -17.60
CA LEU A 484 27.94 14.70 -18.88
C LEU A 484 26.71 14.50 -19.74
N HIS A 485 26.46 15.48 -20.63
CA HIS A 485 25.51 15.29 -21.70
C HIS A 485 25.91 13.99 -22.43
N PRO A 486 25.05 12.97 -22.48
CA PRO A 486 25.42 11.72 -23.10
C PRO A 486 25.71 11.98 -24.58
N THR A 487 26.76 11.35 -25.12
CA THR A 487 27.12 11.42 -26.55
C THR A 487 26.01 10.88 -27.46
N ARG A 488 25.10 10.08 -26.90
CA ARG A 488 23.81 9.66 -27.47
C ARG A 488 22.75 9.69 -26.37
N GLY A 489 21.67 10.47 -26.51
CA GLY A 489 20.58 10.56 -25.53
C GLY A 489 20.22 12.01 -25.15
N GLY A 490 19.50 12.18 -24.05
CA GLY A 490 19.09 13.49 -23.54
C GLY A 490 18.81 13.48 -22.04
N THR A 491 18.11 14.51 -21.57
CA THR A 491 17.77 14.69 -20.14
C THR A 491 16.35 14.20 -19.85
N CYS A 492 16.17 13.42 -18.79
CA CYS A 492 14.84 12.95 -18.39
C CYS A 492 13.90 14.12 -18.13
N LEU A 493 12.77 14.17 -18.83
CA LEU A 493 11.77 15.23 -18.70
C LEU A 493 11.25 15.40 -17.26
N LEU A 494 11.16 14.30 -16.51
CA LEU A 494 10.53 14.26 -15.18
C LEU A 494 11.54 14.58 -14.07
N CYS A 495 12.70 13.93 -14.04
CA CYS A 495 13.66 14.08 -12.93
C CYS A 495 14.97 14.80 -13.28
N GLY A 496 15.27 15.06 -14.56
CA GLY A 496 16.49 15.78 -14.95
C GLY A 496 17.76 14.93 -14.99
N VAL A 497 17.67 13.62 -14.71
CA VAL A 497 18.80 12.69 -14.82
C VAL A 497 19.09 12.37 -16.29
N PRO A 498 20.37 12.30 -16.72
CA PRO A 498 20.73 11.86 -18.07
C PRO A 498 20.16 10.47 -18.41
N THR A 499 19.69 10.29 -19.65
CA THR A 499 19.14 9.01 -20.10
C THR A 499 19.15 8.89 -21.62
N THR A 500 19.21 7.67 -22.12
CA THR A 500 19.13 7.34 -23.55
C THR A 500 17.74 6.88 -23.96
N GLN A 501 16.82 6.71 -23.01
CA GLN A 501 15.50 6.12 -23.25
C GLN A 501 14.51 7.13 -23.81
N VAL A 502 14.12 6.93 -25.06
CA VAL A 502 13.17 7.77 -25.81
C VAL A 502 11.74 7.39 -25.44
N ILE A 503 10.85 8.39 -25.33
CA ILE A 503 9.42 8.19 -25.16
C ILE A 503 8.81 7.61 -26.44
N GLU A 504 8.29 6.39 -26.33
CA GLU A 504 7.44 5.81 -27.37
C GLU A 504 5.97 5.91 -26.94
N SER A 505 5.29 7.01 -27.29
CA SER A 505 3.90 7.29 -26.85
C SER A 505 2.89 6.19 -27.18
N ASN A 506 3.17 5.35 -28.18
CA ASN A 506 2.32 4.23 -28.59
C ASN A 506 2.57 2.93 -27.78
N ARG A 507 3.70 2.84 -27.07
CA ARG A 507 4.14 1.64 -26.34
C ARG A 507 4.23 1.83 -24.83
N MET A 508 4.44 3.06 -24.35
CA MET A 508 4.63 3.35 -22.93
C MET A 508 3.32 3.77 -22.24
N LYS A 509 3.00 3.14 -21.10
CA LYS A 509 1.92 3.58 -20.20
C LYS A 509 2.38 4.83 -19.44
N LEU A 510 2.29 6.02 -20.04
CA LEU A 510 2.62 7.29 -19.39
C LEU A 510 1.36 8.10 -19.07
N ALA A 511 1.25 8.59 -17.84
CA ALA A 511 0.16 9.47 -17.44
C ALA A 511 0.30 10.83 -18.15
N GLY A 512 -0.43 11.02 -19.25
CA GLY A 512 -0.57 12.31 -19.93
C GLY A 512 0.69 12.92 -20.55
N VAL A 513 1.84 12.23 -20.57
CA VAL A 513 3.07 12.74 -21.21
C VAL A 513 2.95 12.59 -22.73
N LYS A 514 2.88 13.74 -23.43
CA LYS A 514 2.76 13.76 -24.88
C LYS A 514 4.15 13.69 -25.52
N ALA A 515 4.21 13.14 -26.73
CA ALA A 515 5.39 13.28 -27.58
C ALA A 515 5.77 14.76 -27.79
N SER A 516 4.83 15.70 -27.68
CA SER A 516 5.07 17.15 -27.79
C SER A 516 5.55 17.82 -26.50
N SER A 517 5.60 17.13 -25.35
CA SER A 517 6.03 17.72 -24.07
C SER A 517 7.48 18.26 -24.14
N PHE A 518 7.78 19.30 -23.35
CA PHE A 518 9.04 20.05 -23.38
C PHE A 518 9.60 20.26 -21.96
N SER A 519 10.92 20.31 -21.80
CA SER A 519 11.59 20.67 -20.54
C SER A 519 12.68 21.73 -20.77
N ASN A 520 12.70 22.78 -19.95
CA ASN A 520 13.72 23.84 -19.96
C ASN A 520 15.04 23.43 -19.27
N ARG A 521 15.25 22.14 -18.96
CA ARG A 521 16.46 21.66 -18.26
C ARG A 521 17.64 21.47 -19.22
N ILE A 522 18.87 21.59 -18.72
CA ILE A 522 20.09 21.78 -19.51
C ILE A 522 20.22 20.84 -20.71
N GLY A 523 20.56 19.56 -20.68
CA GLY A 523 20.77 18.71 -21.87
C GLY A 523 19.50 18.24 -22.60
N HIS A 524 18.56 19.12 -22.91
CA HIS A 524 17.35 18.81 -23.70
C HIS A 524 17.58 19.14 -25.18
N THR A 525 17.35 18.18 -26.08
CA THR A 525 17.71 18.28 -27.52
C THR A 525 16.56 18.67 -28.44
N LYS A 526 15.40 19.06 -27.89
CA LYS A 526 14.23 19.43 -28.69
C LYS A 526 14.24 20.91 -29.06
N HIS A 527 13.92 21.19 -30.31
CA HIS A 527 13.84 22.55 -30.81
C HIS A 527 12.52 23.21 -30.36
N LEU A 528 12.61 24.33 -29.62
CA LEU A 528 11.47 25.08 -29.05
C LEU A 528 10.37 25.43 -30.07
N TRP A 529 10.74 25.64 -31.34
CA TRP A 529 9.83 26.17 -32.37
C TRP A 529 9.26 25.14 -33.35
N SER A 530 9.77 23.90 -33.38
CA SER A 530 9.38 22.93 -34.41
C SER A 530 8.66 21.70 -33.88
N GLU A 531 8.59 21.53 -32.54
CA GLU A 531 8.14 20.31 -31.86
C GLU A 531 8.89 19.03 -32.29
N LYS A 532 9.91 19.12 -33.16
CA LYS A 532 10.69 17.99 -33.66
C LYS A 532 11.83 17.66 -32.69
N GLY A 533 11.95 16.38 -32.35
CA GLY A 533 13.00 15.83 -31.50
C GLY A 533 12.47 14.76 -30.54
N ASP A 534 13.38 13.92 -30.04
CA ASP A 534 13.06 12.86 -29.10
C ASP A 534 12.87 13.41 -27.69
N ASN A 535 11.82 12.97 -27.01
CA ASN A 535 11.63 13.18 -25.58
C ASN A 535 12.26 12.02 -24.82
N PHE A 536 12.95 12.28 -23.70
CA PHE A 536 13.61 11.23 -22.93
C PHE A 536 13.01 11.07 -21.52
N VAL A 537 12.84 9.83 -21.06
CA VAL A 537 12.41 9.52 -19.69
C VAL A 537 13.22 8.35 -19.15
N CYS A 538 13.85 8.52 -17.99
CA CYS A 538 14.68 7.47 -17.42
C CYS A 538 13.84 6.30 -16.87
N PRO A 539 14.40 5.09 -16.77
CA PRO A 539 13.68 3.88 -16.34
C PRO A 539 12.95 4.04 -15.01
N SER A 540 13.58 4.66 -14.01
CA SER A 540 12.97 4.94 -12.70
C SER A 540 11.70 5.81 -12.84
N CYS A 541 11.73 6.84 -13.67
CA CYS A 541 10.58 7.71 -13.90
C CYS A 541 9.47 7.00 -14.67
N LEU A 542 9.80 6.14 -15.63
CA LEU A 542 8.80 5.29 -16.30
C LEU A 542 8.09 4.39 -15.28
N LYS A 543 8.85 3.73 -14.39
CA LYS A 543 8.28 2.87 -13.35
C LYS A 543 7.41 3.65 -12.37
N ILE A 544 7.85 4.82 -11.91
CA ILE A 544 7.06 5.71 -11.04
C ILE A 544 5.71 6.07 -11.69
N GLN A 545 5.69 6.37 -12.99
CA GLN A 545 4.46 6.66 -13.72
C GLN A 545 3.55 5.43 -13.80
N GLY A 546 4.12 4.24 -14.02
CA GLY A 546 3.38 2.97 -13.93
C GLY A 546 2.72 2.77 -12.57
N LEU A 547 3.49 2.90 -11.48
CA LEU A 547 3.00 2.76 -10.11
C LEU A 547 1.91 3.79 -9.76
N LEU A 548 2.00 5.02 -10.28
CA LEU A 548 0.97 6.04 -10.11
C LEU A 548 -0.33 5.66 -10.81
N LEU A 549 -0.26 5.13 -12.03
CA LEU A 549 -1.43 4.71 -12.80
C LEU A 549 -2.11 3.47 -12.21
N GLU A 550 -1.34 2.57 -11.59
CA GLU A 550 -1.88 1.44 -10.84
C GLU A 550 -2.64 1.92 -9.60
N ALA A 551 -2.04 2.79 -8.80
CA ALA A 551 -2.64 3.28 -7.56
C ALA A 551 -3.82 4.22 -7.82
N TYR A 552 -3.78 4.99 -8.92
CA TYR A 552 -4.79 5.98 -9.28
C TYR A 552 -5.13 5.92 -10.78
N PRO A 553 -5.94 4.93 -11.21
CA PRO A 553 -6.28 4.75 -12.62
C PRO A 553 -6.99 5.95 -13.27
N SER A 554 -7.63 6.80 -12.47
CA SER A 554 -8.27 8.06 -12.92
C SER A 554 -7.26 9.09 -13.44
N LEU A 555 -5.98 8.97 -13.12
CA LEU A 555 -4.92 9.88 -13.56
C LEU A 555 -4.39 9.56 -14.97
N ARG A 556 -4.91 8.53 -15.66
CA ARG A 556 -4.51 8.16 -17.03
C ARG A 556 -4.54 9.31 -18.05
N SER A 557 -5.45 10.27 -17.87
CA SER A 557 -5.62 11.41 -18.78
C SER A 557 -4.95 12.71 -18.31
N THR A 558 -4.33 12.73 -17.13
CA THR A 558 -3.83 13.96 -16.50
C THR A 558 -2.30 13.93 -16.48
N PRO A 559 -1.61 14.89 -17.14
CA PRO A 559 -0.14 14.93 -17.13
C PRO A 559 0.35 15.19 -15.70
N LEU A 560 0.99 14.19 -15.10
CA LEU A 560 1.63 14.34 -13.79
C LEU A 560 3.08 14.78 -14.00
N LEU A 561 3.28 16.09 -13.79
CA LEU A 561 4.57 16.79 -13.77
C LEU A 561 5.31 16.83 -15.12
N ILE A 562 4.75 17.56 -16.08
CA ILE A 562 5.58 18.28 -17.05
C ILE A 562 5.55 19.73 -16.61
N ALA A 563 6.72 20.29 -16.33
CA ALA A 563 6.86 21.74 -16.30
C ALA A 563 6.55 22.25 -17.70
N THR A 564 5.28 22.55 -17.99
CA THR A 564 4.90 23.32 -19.18
C THR A 564 5.54 24.69 -19.03
N PRO A 565 6.48 25.09 -19.90
CA PRO A 565 6.84 26.49 -19.97
C PRO A 565 5.68 27.24 -20.62
N VAL A 566 5.25 28.29 -19.95
CA VAL A 566 4.60 29.49 -20.50
C VAL A 566 3.37 29.24 -21.40
N ARG A 567 2.17 29.45 -20.82
CA ARG A 567 1.07 30.00 -21.62
C ARG A 567 1.26 31.51 -21.68
N HIS A 568 1.33 32.06 -22.89
CA HIS A 568 1.01 33.46 -23.11
C HIS A 568 -0.48 33.71 -22.86
#